data_AF-A0A8H9KSB9-F1
#
_entry.id   AF-A0A8H9KSB9-F1
#
_cell.length_a   1.000
_cell.length_b   1.000
_cell.length_c   1.000
_cell.angle_alpha   90.00
_cell.angle_beta   90.00
_cell.angle_gamma   90.00
#
_symmetry.space_group_name_H-M   'P 1'
#
loop_
_entity.id
_entity.type
_entity.pdbx_description
1 polymer ?
#
loop_
_entity_poly.entity_id
_entity_poly.type
_entity_poly.pdbx_seq_one_letter_code
_entity_poly.pdbx_strand_id
1 'polypeptide(L)'
;MPNPYPQEFRDDVVRVARQREGGVTLKQVAKDFGISESCLTNWMTQADRDAGIKPGADREELAELCELKRRNRLLEQEVEVLRRAGRVAVAGAPAGKMMYPLVRELAANGIPVTVTCRVLKIARAPYYRWLQAPVTGADLTAAYRANALFDAHRDDPEFGYRYLHDEATDPTAMNSTSETPTIPASTAKGRTRRGTSRRDVTAYRRACAQSGP
;
A
#
# COMPACT_ATOMS: atom_id res chain seq x y z
N MET A 1 18.98 -42.91 -4.89
CA MET A 1 19.87 -42.28 -3.89
C MET A 1 20.46 -43.39 -3.04
N PRO A 2 21.79 -43.46 -2.83
CA PRO A 2 22.37 -44.42 -1.89
C PRO A 2 21.80 -44.19 -0.48
N ASN A 3 21.55 -45.26 0.27
CA ASN A 3 21.08 -45.12 1.64
C ASN A 3 22.19 -44.51 2.52
N PRO A 4 21.86 -43.53 3.38
CA PRO A 4 22.82 -42.99 4.32
C PRO A 4 23.34 -44.09 5.25
N TYR A 5 24.64 -44.07 5.57
CA TYR A 5 25.18 -44.95 6.61
C TYR A 5 24.44 -44.72 7.94
N PRO A 6 24.13 -45.79 8.71
CA PRO A 6 23.46 -45.68 10.00
C PRO A 6 24.29 -44.84 10.99
N GLN A 7 23.62 -44.16 11.91
CA GLN A 7 24.25 -43.21 12.84
C GLN A 7 25.31 -43.88 13.71
N GLU A 8 25.00 -45.03 14.29
CA GLU A 8 25.92 -45.74 15.20
C GLU A 8 27.23 -46.14 14.51
N PHE A 9 27.17 -46.53 13.24
CA PHE A 9 28.37 -46.81 12.46
C PHE A 9 29.24 -45.57 12.28
N ARG A 10 28.64 -44.38 12.06
CA ARG A 10 29.40 -43.13 11.93
C ARG A 10 30.07 -42.77 13.25
N ASP A 11 29.35 -42.89 14.35
CA ASP A 11 29.83 -42.55 15.68
C ASP A 11 30.98 -43.48 16.10
N ASP A 12 30.87 -44.78 15.80
CA ASP A 12 31.94 -45.76 16.03
C ASP A 12 33.20 -45.46 15.23
N VAL A 13 33.05 -45.17 13.94
CA VAL A 13 34.19 -44.85 13.07
C VAL A 13 34.84 -43.53 13.50
N VAL A 14 34.05 -42.52 13.88
CA VAL A 14 34.56 -41.24 14.42
C VAL A 14 35.30 -41.47 15.74
N ARG A 15 34.79 -42.33 16.62
CA ARG A 15 35.45 -42.71 17.87
C ARG A 15 36.80 -43.38 17.63
N VAL A 16 36.87 -44.36 16.74
CA VAL A 16 38.14 -45.03 16.37
C VAL A 16 39.11 -44.04 15.74
N ALA A 17 38.63 -43.16 14.85
CA ALA A 17 39.46 -42.13 14.22
C ALA A 17 40.02 -41.11 15.22
N ARG A 18 39.32 -40.82 16.33
CA ARG A 18 39.81 -39.97 17.42
C ARG A 18 40.79 -40.68 18.37
N GLN A 19 40.62 -41.99 18.58
CA GLN A 19 41.49 -42.82 19.43
C GLN A 19 42.74 -43.34 18.73
N ARG A 20 42.95 -42.99 17.45
CA ARG A 20 44.07 -43.48 16.66
C ARG A 20 45.42 -43.12 17.28
N GLU A 21 46.37 -44.06 17.24
CA GLU A 21 47.75 -43.82 17.66
C GLU A 21 48.49 -42.88 16.70
N GLY A 22 49.50 -42.18 17.23
CA GLY A 22 50.34 -41.25 16.48
C GLY A 22 51.15 -41.95 15.40
N GLY A 23 50.57 -42.08 14.20
CA GLY A 23 51.17 -42.79 13.06
C GLY A 23 50.13 -43.36 12.10
N VAL A 24 48.90 -43.60 12.59
CA VAL A 24 47.78 -44.02 11.73
C VAL A 24 47.16 -42.81 11.06
N THR A 25 47.14 -42.80 9.73
CA THR A 25 46.51 -41.73 8.95
C THR A 25 45.00 -41.94 8.85
N LEU A 26 44.23 -40.86 8.70
CA LEU A 26 42.78 -40.93 8.49
C LEU A 26 42.42 -41.72 7.23
N LYS A 27 43.28 -41.70 6.21
CA LYS A 27 43.16 -42.48 4.99
C LYS A 27 43.21 -43.99 5.24
N GLN A 28 44.06 -44.44 6.17
CA GLN A 28 44.15 -45.85 6.54
C GLN A 28 42.89 -46.30 7.27
N VAL A 29 42.45 -45.53 8.26
CA VAL A 29 41.19 -45.79 8.99
C VAL A 29 40.01 -45.85 8.01
N ALA A 30 39.90 -44.88 7.10
CA ALA A 30 38.84 -44.86 6.09
C ALA A 30 38.85 -46.11 5.20
N LYS A 31 40.06 -46.56 4.80
CA LYS A 31 40.24 -47.78 3.99
C LYS A 31 39.80 -49.04 4.74
N ASP A 32 40.14 -49.16 6.02
CA ASP A 32 39.80 -50.32 6.85
C ASP A 32 38.28 -50.47 7.04
N PHE A 33 37.54 -49.36 7.04
CA PHE A 33 36.07 -49.32 7.10
C PHE A 33 35.39 -49.25 5.73
N GLY A 34 36.14 -49.25 4.62
CA GLY A 34 35.60 -49.21 3.25
C GLY A 34 34.95 -47.87 2.85
N ILE A 35 35.30 -46.77 3.52
CA ILE A 35 34.79 -45.42 3.23
C ILE A 35 35.87 -44.53 2.59
N SER A 36 35.46 -43.47 1.91
CA SER A 36 36.40 -42.45 1.41
C SER A 36 36.91 -41.56 2.55
N GLU A 37 38.17 -41.14 2.48
CA GLU A 37 38.79 -40.21 3.43
C GLU A 37 37.96 -38.93 3.62
N SER A 38 37.47 -38.33 2.53
CA SER A 38 36.63 -37.13 2.57
C SER A 38 35.32 -37.33 3.35
N CYS A 39 34.76 -38.54 3.34
CA CYS A 39 33.56 -38.89 4.11
C CYS A 39 33.87 -38.91 5.60
N LEU A 40 35.00 -39.50 6.00
CA LEU A 40 35.47 -39.51 7.39
C LEU A 40 35.81 -38.09 7.89
N THR A 41 36.49 -37.28 7.08
CA THR A 41 36.80 -35.88 7.43
C THR A 41 35.53 -35.06 7.64
N ASN A 42 34.50 -35.27 6.82
CA ASN A 42 33.20 -34.62 6.97
C ASN A 42 32.50 -35.05 8.27
N TRP A 43 32.52 -36.33 8.62
CA TRP A 43 31.96 -36.81 9.89
C TRP A 43 32.71 -36.28 11.11
N MET A 44 34.05 -36.22 11.06
CA MET A 44 34.83 -35.60 12.12
C MET A 44 34.52 -34.10 12.26
N THR A 45 34.40 -33.38 11.13
CA THR A 45 34.06 -31.96 11.16
C THR A 45 32.64 -31.73 11.68
N GLN A 46 31.70 -32.63 11.39
CA GLN A 46 30.35 -32.59 11.96
C GLN A 46 30.38 -32.87 13.46
N ALA A 47 31.09 -33.92 13.91
CA ALA A 47 31.25 -34.25 15.32
C ALA A 47 32.01 -33.17 16.12
N ASP A 48 32.89 -32.40 15.48
CA ASP A 48 33.54 -31.23 16.08
C ASP A 48 32.56 -30.05 16.25
N ARG A 49 31.57 -29.91 15.37
CA ARG A 49 30.48 -28.92 15.50
C ARG A 49 29.50 -29.34 16.57
N ASP A 50 29.06 -30.60 16.55
CA ASP A 50 28.12 -31.15 17.54
C ASP A 50 28.71 -31.14 18.96
N ALA A 51 30.04 -31.26 19.10
CA ALA A 51 30.75 -31.13 20.37
C ALA A 51 31.10 -29.67 20.76
N GLY A 52 30.72 -28.68 19.93
CA GLY A 52 30.98 -27.25 20.19
C GLY A 52 32.44 -26.80 20.03
N ILE A 53 33.32 -27.63 19.48
CA ILE A 53 34.76 -27.32 19.30
C ILE A 53 34.97 -26.41 18.09
N LYS A 54 34.16 -26.56 17.04
CA LYS A 54 34.14 -25.68 15.87
C LYS A 54 32.82 -24.92 15.78
N PRO A 55 32.84 -23.60 15.53
CA PRO A 55 31.62 -22.87 15.23
C PRO A 55 31.08 -23.34 13.87
N GLY A 56 30.03 -24.16 13.91
CA GLY A 56 29.14 -24.39 12.78
C GLY A 56 27.75 -24.12 13.29
N ALA A 57 27.00 -23.28 12.58
CA ALA A 57 25.64 -22.95 12.99
C ALA A 57 24.84 -24.26 13.09
N ASP A 58 24.34 -24.54 14.28
CA ASP A 58 23.49 -25.71 14.50
C ASP A 58 22.28 -25.62 13.56
N ARG A 59 21.77 -26.75 13.10
CA ARG A 59 20.59 -26.75 12.21
C ARG A 59 19.40 -26.09 12.89
N GLU A 60 19.31 -26.24 14.21
CA GLU A 60 18.31 -25.57 15.06
C GLU A 60 18.58 -24.07 15.12
N GLU A 61 19.80 -23.64 15.41
CA GLU A 61 20.21 -22.22 15.37
C GLU A 61 19.94 -21.58 14.00
N LEU A 62 20.19 -22.29 12.90
CA LEU A 62 19.88 -21.80 11.54
C LEU A 62 18.38 -21.67 11.31
N ALA A 63 17.58 -22.62 11.78
CA ALA A 63 16.13 -22.56 11.69
C ALA A 63 15.58 -21.38 12.49
N GLU A 64 16.08 -21.16 13.70
CA GLU A 64 15.77 -20.01 14.55
C GLU A 64 16.16 -18.69 13.88
N LEU A 65 17.36 -18.61 13.31
CA LEU A 65 17.83 -17.43 12.57
C LEU A 65 16.93 -17.13 11.36
N CYS A 66 16.50 -18.16 10.64
CA CYS A 66 15.56 -18.01 9.52
C CYS A 66 14.19 -17.50 10.01
N GLU A 67 13.67 -18.04 11.10
CA GLU A 67 12.41 -17.61 11.68
C GLU A 67 12.48 -16.16 12.21
N LEU A 68 13.54 -15.83 12.95
CA LEU A 68 13.79 -14.48 13.45
C LEU A 68 13.91 -13.48 12.31
N LYS A 69 14.67 -13.80 11.25
CA LYS A 69 14.76 -12.95 10.05
C LYS A 69 13.40 -12.76 9.39
N ARG A 70 12.57 -13.81 9.32
CA ARG A 70 11.22 -13.73 8.76
C ARG A 70 10.32 -12.82 9.60
N ARG A 71 10.36 -12.94 10.93
CA ARG A 71 9.59 -12.09 11.86
C ARG A 71 10.07 -10.64 11.79
N ASN A 72 11.39 -10.42 11.76
CA ASN A 72 11.97 -9.08 11.69
C ASN A 72 11.56 -8.38 10.39
N ARG A 73 11.66 -9.06 9.24
CA ARG A 73 11.18 -8.55 7.95
C ARG A 73 9.69 -8.15 8.00
N LEU A 74 8.86 -8.95 8.68
CA LEU A 74 7.44 -8.63 8.83
C LEU A 74 7.23 -7.37 9.67
N LEU A 75 7.93 -7.25 10.80
CA LEU A 75 7.86 -6.08 11.68
C LEU A 75 8.34 -4.80 11.00
N GLU A 76 9.45 -4.87 10.26
CA GLU A 76 9.96 -3.75 9.46
C GLU A 76 8.92 -3.27 8.45
N GLN A 77 8.25 -4.21 7.78
CA GLN A 77 7.15 -3.89 6.86
C GLN A 77 6.01 -3.19 7.60
N GLU A 78 5.58 -3.70 8.77
CA GLU A 78 4.49 -3.09 9.54
C GLU A 78 4.81 -1.68 10.03
N VAL A 79 6.03 -1.46 10.53
CA VAL A 79 6.52 -0.13 10.95
C VAL A 79 6.50 0.84 9.78
N GLU A 80 6.97 0.41 8.61
CA GLU A 80 6.98 1.27 7.42
C GLU A 80 5.56 1.63 6.94
N VAL A 81 4.61 0.69 7.06
CA VAL A 81 3.20 0.98 6.80
C VAL A 81 2.68 2.05 7.75
N LEU A 82 2.90 1.90 9.06
CA LEU A 82 2.45 2.87 10.06
C LEU A 82 3.11 4.24 9.87
N ARG A 83 4.40 4.26 9.53
CA ARG A 83 5.15 5.50 9.25
C ARG A 83 4.57 6.28 8.08
N ARG A 84 4.22 5.60 6.98
CA ARG A 84 3.61 6.24 5.81
C ARG A 84 2.14 6.58 6.05
N ALA A 85 1.40 5.72 6.75
CA ALA A 85 0.01 5.99 7.15
C ALA A 85 -0.11 7.23 8.03
N GLY A 86 0.83 7.43 8.97
CA GLY A 86 0.89 8.63 9.81
C GLY A 86 1.04 9.93 9.00
N ARG A 87 1.60 9.89 7.78
CA ARG A 87 1.65 11.07 6.89
C ARG A 87 0.31 11.36 6.22
N VAL A 88 -0.42 10.31 5.84
CA VAL A 88 -1.71 10.42 5.15
C VAL A 88 -2.85 10.79 6.11
N ALA A 89 -2.78 10.34 7.37
CA ALA A 89 -3.82 10.56 8.38
C ALA A 89 -3.91 12.00 8.93
N VAL A 90 -2.94 12.88 8.62
CA VAL A 90 -2.92 14.29 9.09
C VAL A 90 -3.94 15.17 8.34
N ALA A 91 -4.47 14.73 7.19
CA ALA A 91 -5.54 15.42 6.49
C ALA A 91 -6.89 14.83 6.90
N GLY A 92 -7.73 15.59 7.62
CA GLY A 92 -9.05 15.17 8.15
C GLY A 92 -10.11 14.82 7.09
N ALA A 93 -9.85 13.81 6.27
CA ALA A 93 -10.68 13.33 5.16
C ALA A 93 -11.19 11.89 5.42
N PRO A 94 -12.31 11.47 4.81
CA PRO A 94 -12.90 10.16 5.07
C PRO A 94 -11.94 9.02 4.74
N ALA A 95 -11.59 8.27 5.80
CA ALA A 95 -10.50 7.31 5.88
C ALA A 95 -10.48 6.18 4.82
N GLY A 96 -11.59 5.93 4.12
CA GLY A 96 -11.71 4.80 3.18
C GLY A 96 -11.02 5.02 1.83
N LYS A 97 -11.21 6.19 1.19
CA LYS A 97 -10.74 6.42 -0.19
C LYS A 97 -9.28 6.87 -0.26
N MET A 98 -8.77 7.58 0.75
CA MET A 98 -7.38 8.03 0.79
C MET A 98 -6.38 6.95 1.23
N MET A 99 -6.83 5.87 1.87
CA MET A 99 -5.94 4.77 2.27
C MET A 99 -5.62 3.79 1.14
N TYR A 100 -6.49 3.65 0.12
CA TYR A 100 -6.20 2.74 -1.00
C TYR A 100 -5.06 3.22 -1.91
N PRO A 101 -4.89 4.52 -2.21
CA PRO A 101 -3.68 5.05 -2.84
C PRO A 101 -2.41 4.69 -2.07
N LEU A 102 -2.42 4.85 -0.74
CA LEU A 102 -1.30 4.47 0.12
C LEU A 102 -0.99 2.97 0.02
N VAL A 103 -2.00 2.10 0.03
CA VAL A 103 -1.82 0.65 -0.14
C VAL A 103 -1.17 0.32 -1.49
N ARG A 104 -1.55 1.04 -2.56
CA ARG A 104 -0.97 0.88 -3.90
C ARG A 104 0.51 1.32 -3.93
N GLU A 105 0.83 2.44 -3.31
CA GLU A 105 2.21 2.94 -3.22
C GLU A 105 3.11 1.99 -2.41
N LEU A 106 2.63 1.49 -1.27
CA LEU A 106 3.34 0.51 -0.45
C LEU A 106 3.60 -0.79 -1.21
N ALA A 107 2.61 -1.25 -2.00
CA ALA A 107 2.74 -2.42 -2.85
C ALA A 107 3.80 -2.24 -3.94
N ALA A 108 3.88 -1.06 -4.55
CA ALA A 108 4.94 -0.73 -5.51
C ALA A 108 6.33 -0.71 -4.87
N ASN A 109 6.43 -0.38 -3.58
CA ASN A 109 7.67 -0.44 -2.80
C ASN A 109 8.00 -1.85 -2.27
N GLY A 110 7.31 -2.90 -2.71
CA GLY A 110 7.58 -4.29 -2.34
C GLY A 110 6.99 -4.74 -1.00
N ILE A 111 6.11 -3.93 -0.39
CA ILE A 111 5.38 -4.34 0.82
C ILE A 111 4.10 -5.06 0.41
N PRO A 112 3.87 -6.32 0.83
CA PRO A 112 2.69 -7.07 0.42
C PRO A 112 1.38 -6.38 0.85
N VAL A 113 0.39 -6.35 -0.05
CA VAL A 113 -0.99 -5.87 0.24
C VAL A 113 -1.60 -6.59 1.44
N THR A 114 -1.13 -7.82 1.74
CA THR A 114 -1.56 -8.59 2.91
C THR A 114 -1.22 -7.88 4.22
N VAL A 115 0.00 -7.37 4.32
CA VAL A 115 0.55 -6.74 5.52
C VAL A 115 -0.07 -5.36 5.66
N THR A 116 -0.11 -4.59 4.57
CA THR A 116 -0.68 -3.22 4.59
C THR A 116 -2.16 -3.22 5.00
N CYS A 117 -3.00 -4.08 4.39
CA CYS A 117 -4.41 -4.15 4.75
C CYS A 117 -4.64 -4.62 6.20
N ARG A 118 -3.81 -5.54 6.70
CA ARG A 118 -3.88 -6.02 8.09
C ARG A 118 -3.52 -4.92 9.09
N VAL A 119 -2.46 -4.16 8.81
CA VAL A 119 -2.01 -3.05 9.67
C VAL A 119 -3.02 -1.90 9.65
N LEU A 120 -3.51 -1.53 8.47
CA LEU A 120 -4.49 -0.45 8.29
C LEU A 120 -5.93 -0.83 8.66
N LYS A 121 -6.17 -2.08 9.06
CA LYS A 121 -7.51 -2.61 9.42
C LYS A 121 -8.57 -2.40 8.33
N ILE A 122 -8.17 -2.61 7.06
CA ILE A 122 -9.06 -2.53 5.90
C ILE A 122 -9.27 -3.90 5.27
N ALA A 123 -10.48 -4.15 4.75
CA ALA A 123 -10.76 -5.36 3.99
C ALA A 123 -10.06 -5.32 2.61
N ARG A 124 -9.63 -6.49 2.12
CA ARG A 124 -8.91 -6.60 0.84
C ARG A 124 -9.81 -6.53 -0.39
N ALA A 125 -10.99 -7.14 -0.30
CA ALA A 125 -11.96 -7.15 -1.39
C ALA A 125 -12.31 -5.74 -1.91
N PRO A 126 -12.63 -4.74 -1.05
CA PRO A 126 -12.90 -3.40 -1.54
C PRO A 126 -11.66 -2.69 -2.10
N TYR A 127 -10.45 -3.02 -1.64
CA TYR A 127 -9.21 -2.50 -2.25
C TYR A 127 -9.05 -2.97 -3.70
N TYR A 128 -9.21 -4.27 -3.97
CA TYR A 128 -9.11 -4.78 -5.33
C TYR A 128 -10.26 -4.32 -6.23
N ARG A 129 -11.46 -4.12 -5.67
CA ARG A 129 -12.58 -3.47 -6.39
C ARG A 129 -12.25 -2.02 -6.73
N TRP A 130 -11.70 -1.26 -5.78
CA TRP A 130 -11.26 0.11 -6.00
C TRP A 130 -10.14 0.19 -7.04
N LEU A 131 -9.24 -0.79 -7.11
CA LEU A 131 -8.17 -0.82 -8.10
C LEU A 131 -8.69 -0.83 -9.55
N GLN A 132 -9.88 -1.40 -9.79
CA GLN A 132 -10.52 -1.42 -11.11
C GLN A 132 -11.14 -0.08 -11.49
N ALA A 133 -11.62 0.68 -10.51
CA ALA A 133 -12.27 1.98 -10.71
C ALA A 133 -11.96 2.91 -9.53
N PRO A 134 -10.74 3.48 -9.47
CA PRO A 134 -10.28 4.23 -8.31
C PRO A 134 -10.96 5.59 -8.15
N VAL A 135 -11.45 6.15 -9.26
CA VAL A 135 -12.26 7.37 -9.31
C VAL A 135 -13.61 6.98 -9.91
N THR A 136 -14.69 7.14 -9.15
CA THR A 136 -16.04 6.82 -9.64
C THR A 136 -16.65 8.01 -10.37
N GLY A 137 -17.67 7.78 -11.21
CA GLY A 137 -18.42 8.86 -11.86
C GLY A 137 -19.05 9.83 -10.85
N ALA A 138 -19.44 9.34 -9.67
CA ALA A 138 -19.91 10.17 -8.57
C ALA A 138 -18.81 11.07 -7.99
N ASP A 139 -17.57 10.58 -7.90
CA ASP A 139 -16.42 11.39 -7.46
C ASP A 139 -16.11 12.50 -8.46
N LEU A 140 -16.15 12.20 -9.76
CA LEU A 140 -16.01 13.20 -10.83
C LEU A 140 -17.12 14.25 -10.76
N THR A 141 -18.37 13.81 -10.60
CA THR A 141 -19.52 14.71 -10.48
C THR A 141 -19.38 15.63 -9.26
N ALA A 142 -18.97 15.08 -8.12
CA ALA A 142 -18.73 15.86 -6.91
C ALA A 142 -17.59 16.87 -7.09
N ALA A 143 -16.49 16.48 -7.74
CA ALA A 143 -15.38 17.37 -8.04
C ALA A 143 -15.79 18.50 -8.99
N TYR A 144 -16.56 18.20 -10.04
CA TYR A 144 -17.07 19.21 -10.96
C TYR A 144 -18.03 20.19 -10.27
N ARG A 145 -18.93 19.71 -9.41
CA ARG A 145 -19.80 20.58 -8.61
C ARG A 145 -19.01 21.48 -7.66
N ALA A 146 -17.99 20.94 -7.01
CA ALA A 146 -17.12 21.72 -6.11
C ALA A 146 -16.35 22.82 -6.87
N ASN A 147 -15.81 22.50 -8.04
CA ASN A 147 -15.15 23.48 -8.91
C ASN A 147 -16.13 24.56 -9.37
N ALA A 148 -17.32 24.18 -9.82
CA ALA A 148 -18.34 25.14 -10.25
C ALA A 148 -18.77 26.09 -9.11
N LEU A 149 -18.90 25.57 -7.88
CA LEU A 149 -19.19 26.38 -6.69
C LEU A 149 -18.07 27.37 -6.38
N PHE A 150 -16.82 26.92 -6.49
CA PHE A 150 -15.64 27.73 -6.24
C PHE A 150 -15.45 28.80 -7.30
N ASP A 151 -15.74 28.48 -8.57
CA ASP A 151 -15.74 29.42 -9.68
C ASP A 151 -16.82 30.48 -9.51
N ALA A 152 -18.06 30.08 -9.19
CA ALA A 152 -19.15 31.02 -8.91
C ALA A 152 -18.83 31.99 -7.76
N HIS A 153 -18.21 31.50 -6.67
CA HIS A 153 -17.79 32.36 -5.56
C HIS A 153 -16.65 33.30 -5.91
N ARG A 154 -15.74 32.89 -6.82
CA ARG A 154 -14.65 33.75 -7.30
C ARG A 154 -15.17 34.87 -8.19
N ASP A 155 -16.11 34.56 -9.06
CA ASP A 155 -16.66 35.48 -10.04
C ASP A 155 -17.61 36.50 -9.40
N ASP A 156 -18.32 36.12 -8.34
CA ASP A 156 -19.13 37.04 -7.53
C ASP A 156 -19.05 36.69 -6.02
N PRO A 157 -18.14 37.34 -5.28
CA PRO A 157 -17.97 37.14 -3.84
C PRO A 157 -19.16 37.61 -2.98
N GLU A 158 -20.10 38.38 -3.53
CA GLU A 158 -21.25 38.90 -2.77
C GLU A 158 -22.30 37.81 -2.50
N PHE A 159 -22.27 36.71 -3.26
CA PHE A 159 -23.10 35.54 -2.98
C PHE A 159 -22.64 34.84 -1.70
N GLY A 160 -23.45 34.95 -0.65
CA GLY A 160 -23.20 34.25 0.61
C GLY A 160 -23.26 32.73 0.46
N TYR A 161 -22.39 32.02 1.19
CA TYR A 161 -22.26 30.55 1.25
C TYR A 161 -23.60 29.79 1.29
N ARG A 162 -24.59 30.34 1.98
CA ARG A 162 -25.91 29.72 2.16
C ARG A 162 -26.71 29.63 0.86
N TYR A 163 -26.63 30.65 0.00
CA TYR A 163 -27.34 30.66 -1.29
C TYR A 163 -26.74 29.65 -2.26
N LEU A 164 -25.41 29.64 -2.35
CA LEU A 164 -24.64 28.70 -3.17
C LEU A 164 -24.87 27.24 -2.74
N HIS A 165 -25.01 26.99 -1.43
CA HIS A 165 -25.34 25.66 -0.91
C HIS A 165 -26.76 25.21 -1.28
N ASP A 166 -27.76 26.10 -1.13
CA ASP A 166 -29.15 25.80 -1.45
C ASP A 166 -29.33 25.50 -2.94
N GLU A 167 -28.66 26.26 -3.81
CA GLU A 167 -28.66 26.03 -5.27
C GLU A 167 -27.96 24.72 -5.65
N ALA A 168 -26.83 24.40 -5.02
CA ALA A 168 -26.12 23.14 -5.25
C ALA A 168 -26.89 21.89 -4.77
N THR A 169 -27.85 22.07 -3.85
CA THR A 169 -28.70 21.00 -3.31
C THR A 169 -30.00 20.84 -4.12
N ASP A 170 -30.35 21.82 -4.97
CA ASP A 170 -31.58 21.79 -5.76
C ASP A 170 -31.50 20.71 -6.87
N PRO A 171 -32.36 19.69 -6.83
CA PRO A 171 -32.36 18.61 -7.82
C PRO A 171 -32.74 19.08 -9.23
N THR A 172 -33.36 20.26 -9.39
CA THR A 172 -33.76 20.80 -10.70
C THR A 172 -32.62 21.48 -11.46
N ALA A 173 -31.54 21.89 -10.79
CA ALA A 173 -30.35 22.47 -11.42
C ALA A 173 -29.46 21.42 -12.13
N MET A 174 -29.73 20.13 -11.93
CA MET A 174 -28.86 19.01 -12.35
C MET A 174 -29.22 18.41 -13.71
N ASN A 175 -30.35 18.80 -14.31
CA ASN A 175 -30.97 18.08 -15.44
C ASN A 175 -30.93 18.81 -16.79
N SER A 176 -30.16 19.89 -16.96
CA SER A 176 -29.94 20.50 -18.28
C SER A 176 -28.61 20.06 -18.90
N THR A 177 -28.71 19.08 -19.81
CA THR A 177 -27.83 18.76 -20.96
C THR A 177 -26.37 18.35 -20.73
N SER A 178 -26.07 17.09 -21.08
CA SER A 178 -24.89 16.45 -21.73
C SER A 178 -23.49 17.11 -21.88
N GLU A 179 -23.23 18.31 -21.41
CA GLU A 179 -21.89 18.90 -21.32
C GLU A 179 -21.71 19.36 -19.87
N THR A 180 -20.45 19.44 -19.41
CA THR A 180 -20.02 19.84 -18.05
C THR A 180 -21.06 20.62 -17.24
N PRO A 181 -21.31 20.30 -15.95
CA PRO A 181 -22.30 20.98 -15.14
C PRO A 181 -21.85 22.43 -14.90
N THR A 182 -22.27 23.32 -15.80
CA THR A 182 -22.15 24.76 -15.65
C THR A 182 -23.32 25.19 -14.77
N ILE A 183 -23.03 25.70 -13.57
CA ILE A 183 -24.03 26.44 -12.80
C ILE A 183 -24.38 27.67 -13.66
N PRO A 184 -25.62 27.83 -14.14
CA PRO A 184 -25.97 28.96 -14.98
C PRO A 184 -25.82 30.24 -14.15
N ALA A 185 -24.91 31.13 -14.55
CA ALA A 185 -24.73 32.47 -13.98
C ALA A 185 -25.95 33.40 -14.18
N SER A 186 -27.14 32.85 -14.47
CA SER A 186 -28.31 33.61 -14.90
C SER A 186 -29.62 33.02 -14.38
N THR A 187 -29.80 33.02 -13.06
CA THR A 187 -31.14 33.27 -12.52
C THR A 187 -31.10 34.37 -11.46
N ALA A 188 -30.33 35.43 -11.73
CA ALA A 188 -30.48 36.71 -11.05
C ALA A 188 -31.75 37.44 -11.52
N LYS A 189 -32.92 36.83 -11.31
CA LYS A 189 -34.15 37.60 -11.10
C LYS A 189 -34.15 38.02 -9.63
N GLY A 190 -33.32 39.02 -9.36
CA GLY A 190 -33.11 39.57 -8.02
C GLY A 190 -34.43 39.95 -7.37
N ARG A 191 -34.78 39.26 -6.27
CA ARG A 191 -35.47 39.90 -5.15
C ARG A 191 -34.43 40.66 -4.32
N THR A 192 -33.79 41.67 -4.91
CA THR A 192 -33.05 42.66 -4.13
C THR A 192 -34.03 43.76 -3.74
N ARG A 193 -34.29 43.84 -2.43
CA ARG A 193 -34.98 44.98 -1.82
C ARG A 193 -34.15 46.23 -2.09
N ARG A 194 -34.85 47.28 -2.54
CA ARG A 194 -34.46 48.71 -2.57
C ARG A 194 -33.54 49.14 -3.72
N GLY A 195 -34.19 49.68 -4.75
CA GLY A 195 -33.96 51.06 -5.16
C GLY A 195 -32.90 51.30 -6.23
N THR A 196 -33.25 51.05 -7.49
CA THR A 196 -32.65 51.76 -8.63
C THR A 196 -33.69 52.00 -9.71
N SER A 197 -33.56 53.18 -10.32
CA SER A 197 -34.58 53.96 -11.03
C SER A 197 -35.16 53.29 -12.27
N ARG A 198 -36.46 53.50 -12.47
CA ARG A 198 -37.34 52.98 -13.53
C ARG A 198 -37.00 53.48 -14.96
N ARG A 199 -35.81 54.01 -15.23
CA ARG A 199 -35.46 54.67 -16.50
C ARG A 199 -34.56 53.85 -17.46
N ASP A 200 -33.91 52.78 -17.02
CA ASP A 200 -32.94 52.08 -17.89
C ASP A 200 -33.48 50.86 -18.65
N VAL A 201 -34.69 50.38 -18.33
CA VAL A 201 -35.29 49.22 -19.01
C VAL A 201 -35.75 49.55 -20.44
N THR A 202 -36.06 50.82 -20.72
CA THR A 202 -36.43 51.30 -22.07
C THR A 202 -35.24 51.49 -23.00
N ALA A 203 -34.02 51.69 -22.47
CA ALA A 203 -32.81 51.85 -23.28
C ALA A 203 -32.32 50.50 -23.84
N TYR A 204 -32.38 49.44 -23.01
CA TYR A 204 -31.92 48.10 -23.40
C TYR A 204 -32.85 47.43 -24.44
N ARG A 205 -34.17 47.58 -24.32
CA ARG A 205 -35.13 47.08 -25.34
C ARG A 205 -35.02 47.79 -26.69
N ARG A 206 -34.55 49.04 -26.72
CA ARG A 206 -34.35 49.80 -27.97
C ARG A 206 -33.06 49.40 -28.68
N ALA A 207 -32.03 49.05 -27.92
CA ALA A 207 -30.76 48.55 -28.45
C ALA A 207 -30.92 47.16 -29.11
N CYS A 208 -31.68 46.25 -28.51
CA CYS A 208 -31.90 44.91 -29.07
C CYS A 208 -32.85 44.86 -30.28
N ALA A 209 -33.62 45.92 -30.56
CA ALA A 209 -34.54 45.99 -31.71
C ALA A 209 -33.87 46.56 -32.98
N GLN A 210 -32.66 47.12 -32.87
CA GLN A 210 -31.87 47.64 -34.01
C GLN A 210 -30.80 46.65 -34.49
N SER A 211 -30.60 45.55 -33.77
CA SER A 211 -29.67 44.49 -34.13
C SER A 211 -30.44 43.19 -34.35
N GLY A 212 -30.94 43.02 -35.57
CA GLY A 212 -31.23 41.71 -36.12
C GLY A 212 -31.33 41.80 -37.64
N PRO A 213 -31.42 40.68 -38.33
CA PRO A 213 -30.68 39.42 -38.15
C PRO A 213 -29.21 39.53 -38.60
#